data_AF-A0A482WAL0-F1
#
_entry.id   AF-A0A482WAL0-F1
#
_cell.length_a   1.000
_cell.length_b   1.000
_cell.length_c   1.000
_cell.angle_alpha   90.00
_cell.angle_beta   90.00
_cell.angle_gamma   90.00
#
_symmetry.space_group_name_H-M   'P 1'
#
loop_
_entity.id
_entity.type
_entity.pdbx_description
1 polymer ?
#
loop_
_entity_poly.entity_id
_entity_poly.type
_entity_poly.pdbx_seq_one_letter_code
_entity_poly.pdbx_strand_id
1 'polypeptide(L)'
;TLDLMKLDMANFTLQMARPDIIACSVELERKKFADFLAVQSDGLEHTKKWLLKHIDTSEPPPSNVASYESYIRNIVKKASWEAFIDLLDWEENEPYPETFMIDETRLRDLQMKTNRLTAIGTILLVTLSNAGPDLQSIAEFKASLKDHISILLQSVKTDKDLSEVLPNVAEQVINDVKDAQRKYQMIEMNDINETLLRQQILQISSSDHKIRGLVRQRMKEFFLDIIESSTAAPQKVPTGLTALQRELTAIAGQFLRIVSHNNTVFCIYYYDIVSAALPKPA
;
A
#
# COMPACT_ATOMS: atom_id res chain seq x y z
N THR A 1 -33.93 -10.63 16.50
CA THR A 1 -34.16 -11.95 17.15
C THR A 1 -33.19 -12.09 18.32
N LEU A 2 -33.45 -13.02 19.24
CA LEU A 2 -32.57 -13.29 20.40
C LEU A 2 -31.10 -13.56 19.97
N ASP A 3 -30.92 -14.17 18.80
CA ASP A 3 -29.59 -14.47 18.25
C ASP A 3 -28.81 -13.21 17.83
N LEU A 4 -29.50 -12.16 17.36
CA LEU A 4 -28.88 -10.87 17.07
C LEU A 4 -28.35 -10.23 18.36
N MET A 5 -29.11 -10.29 19.45
CA MET A 5 -28.67 -9.77 20.75
C MET A 5 -27.49 -10.55 21.33
N LYS A 6 -27.45 -11.88 21.15
CA LYS A 6 -26.30 -12.71 21.53
C LYS A 6 -25.04 -12.32 20.75
N LEU A 7 -25.19 -12.06 19.44
CA LEU A 7 -24.10 -11.63 18.57
C LEU A 7 -23.60 -10.23 18.99
N ASP A 8 -24.51 -9.30 19.28
CA ASP A 8 -24.16 -7.96 19.76
C ASP A 8 -23.45 -8.01 21.12
N MET A 9 -23.92 -8.84 22.04
CA MET A 9 -23.23 -9.05 23.33
C MET A 9 -21.83 -9.64 23.14
N ALA A 10 -21.68 -10.65 22.27
CA ALA A 10 -20.36 -11.22 21.97
C ALA A 10 -19.41 -10.17 21.36
N ASN A 11 -19.90 -9.36 20.41
CA ASN A 11 -19.13 -8.26 19.82
C ASN A 11 -18.74 -7.20 20.86
N PHE A 12 -19.66 -6.84 21.76
CA PHE A 12 -19.38 -5.89 22.83
C PHE A 12 -18.33 -6.42 23.80
N THR A 13 -18.47 -7.66 24.26
CA THR A 13 -17.47 -8.31 25.14
C THR A 13 -16.11 -8.38 24.46
N LEU A 14 -16.07 -8.73 23.17
CA LEU A 14 -14.83 -8.76 22.39
C LEU A 14 -14.20 -7.36 22.26
N GLN A 15 -15.01 -6.32 22.07
CA GLN A 15 -14.52 -4.93 22.03
C GLN A 15 -13.96 -4.48 23.38
N MET A 16 -14.60 -4.88 24.48
CA MET A 16 -14.13 -4.57 25.85
C MET A 16 -12.82 -5.28 26.18
N ALA A 17 -12.66 -6.55 25.78
CA ALA A 17 -11.45 -7.33 26.05
C ALA A 17 -10.29 -7.01 25.08
N ARG A 18 -10.56 -6.38 23.94
CA ARG A 18 -9.57 -6.14 22.87
C ARG A 18 -8.31 -5.40 23.35
N PRO A 19 -8.38 -4.31 24.15
CA PRO A 19 -7.19 -3.59 24.59
C PRO A 19 -6.25 -4.48 25.41
N ASP A 20 -6.79 -5.26 26.33
CA ASP A 20 -6.00 -6.17 27.18
C ASP A 20 -5.36 -7.29 26.37
N ILE A 21 -6.12 -7.87 25.41
CA ILE A 21 -5.59 -8.90 24.50
C ILE A 21 -4.42 -8.33 23.68
N ILE A 22 -4.54 -7.11 23.16
CA ILE A 22 -3.47 -6.45 22.40
C ILE A 22 -2.25 -6.20 23.30
N ALA A 23 -2.45 -5.68 24.51
CA ALA A 23 -1.35 -5.41 25.44
C ALA A 23 -0.58 -6.70 25.79
N CYS A 24 -1.29 -7.77 26.16
CA CYS A 24 -0.66 -9.07 26.41
C CYS A 24 0.04 -9.62 25.16
N SER A 25 -0.54 -9.44 23.96
CA SER A 25 0.09 -9.86 22.71
C SER A 25 1.41 -9.14 22.47
N VAL A 26 1.46 -7.82 22.69
CA VAL A 26 2.68 -7.00 22.54
C VAL A 26 3.78 -7.47 23.50
N GLU A 27 3.44 -7.69 24.77
CA GLU A 27 4.40 -8.16 25.78
C GLU A 27 4.96 -9.56 25.45
N LEU A 28 4.09 -10.47 25.02
CA LEU A 28 4.49 -11.82 24.62
C LEU A 28 5.40 -11.79 23.40
N GLU A 29 5.08 -10.97 22.40
CA GLU A 29 5.88 -10.85 21.20
C GLU A 29 7.26 -10.25 21.49
N ARG A 30 7.32 -9.17 22.30
CA ARG A 30 8.59 -8.60 22.78
C ARG A 30 9.44 -9.64 23.50
N LYS A 31 8.84 -10.41 24.41
CA LYS A 31 9.57 -11.46 25.15
C LYS A 31 10.12 -12.52 24.20
N LYS A 32 9.29 -13.07 23.31
CA LYS A 32 9.71 -14.09 22.36
C LYS A 32 10.78 -13.59 21.40
N PHE A 33 10.69 -12.34 20.98
CA PHE A 33 11.69 -11.74 20.10
C PHE A 33 13.01 -11.52 20.83
N ALA A 34 12.98 -11.11 22.11
CA ALA A 34 14.18 -11.05 22.94
C ALA A 34 14.83 -12.44 23.12
N ASP A 35 14.02 -13.48 23.35
CA ASP A 35 14.51 -14.86 23.42
C ASP A 35 15.14 -15.31 22.09
N PHE A 36 14.55 -14.93 20.96
CA PHE A 36 15.11 -15.17 19.62
C PHE A 36 16.48 -14.48 19.44
N LEU A 37 16.59 -13.20 19.81
CA LEU A 37 17.85 -12.45 19.71
C LEU A 37 18.94 -12.98 20.65
N ALA A 38 18.58 -13.63 21.76
CA ALA A 38 19.55 -14.24 22.68
C ALA A 38 20.24 -15.48 22.08
N VAL A 39 19.61 -16.13 21.09
CA VAL A 39 20.12 -17.35 20.45
C VAL A 39 20.77 -17.04 19.10
N GLN A 40 20.22 -16.09 18.35
CA GLN A 40 20.67 -15.76 17.01
C GLN A 40 21.80 -14.71 17.03
N SER A 41 22.95 -15.05 16.44
CA SER A 41 24.03 -14.07 16.20
C SER A 41 23.59 -13.06 15.13
N ASP A 42 23.63 -11.77 15.47
CA ASP A 42 23.19 -10.64 14.63
C ASP A 42 21.75 -10.77 14.09
N GLY A 43 20.79 -11.10 14.96
CA GLY A 43 19.38 -11.27 14.59
C GLY A 43 18.61 -10.00 14.15
N LEU A 44 19.30 -8.92 13.77
CA LEU A 44 18.73 -7.66 13.30
C LEU A 44 19.44 -7.12 12.05
N GLU A 45 20.21 -7.95 11.34
CA GLU A 45 20.99 -7.53 10.16
C GLU A 45 20.09 -6.89 9.09
N HIS A 46 19.00 -7.56 8.71
CA HIS A 46 18.10 -7.09 7.67
C HIS A 46 17.30 -5.87 8.13
N THR A 47 16.88 -5.85 9.40
CA THR A 47 16.20 -4.71 10.03
C THR A 47 17.08 -3.46 10.01
N LYS A 48 18.38 -3.59 10.30
CA LYS A 48 19.34 -2.48 10.21
C LYS A 48 19.46 -1.98 8.77
N LYS A 49 19.72 -2.87 7.81
CA LYS A 49 19.88 -2.51 6.39
C LYS A 49 18.65 -1.77 5.86
N TRP A 50 17.46 -2.30 6.15
CA TRP A 50 16.19 -1.74 5.73
C TRP A 50 15.92 -0.36 6.34
N LEU A 51 16.07 -0.20 7.65
CA LEU A 51 15.77 1.05 8.33
C LEU A 51 16.77 2.17 8.01
N LEU A 52 18.07 1.84 7.96
CA LEU A 52 19.13 2.81 7.75
C LEU A 52 19.17 3.37 6.31
N LYS A 53 18.51 2.72 5.34
CA LYS A 53 18.34 3.25 3.97
C LYS A 53 17.68 4.64 3.94
N HIS A 54 16.86 4.95 4.95
CA HIS A 54 16.09 6.19 5.06
C HIS A 54 16.74 7.23 6.00
N ILE A 55 17.99 7.03 6.39
CA ILE A 55 18.69 7.88 7.35
C ILE A 55 19.99 8.37 6.75
N ASP A 56 20.15 9.69 6.70
CA ASP A 56 21.43 10.29 6.41
C ASP A 56 22.29 10.28 7.68
N THR A 57 23.28 9.39 7.72
CA THR A 57 24.22 9.26 8.84
C THR A 57 25.38 10.26 8.76
N SER A 58 25.46 11.06 7.69
CA SER A 58 26.55 12.02 7.47
C SER A 58 26.25 13.42 8.02
N GLU A 59 24.97 13.76 8.20
CA GLU A 59 24.57 15.07 8.71
C GLU A 59 24.69 15.13 10.25
N PRO A 60 25.38 16.14 10.81
CA PRO A 60 25.42 16.35 12.25
C PRO A 60 24.06 16.80 12.78
N PRO A 61 23.74 16.54 14.06
CA PRO A 61 22.49 16.98 14.67
C PRO A 61 22.39 18.51 14.61
N PRO A 62 21.22 19.07 14.22
CA PRO A 62 21.07 20.51 14.13
C PRO A 62 21.19 21.18 15.51
N SER A 63 21.78 22.37 15.58
CA SER A 63 22.08 23.05 16.85
C SER A 63 20.84 23.52 17.63
N ASN A 64 19.65 23.44 17.04
CA ASN A 64 18.38 23.96 17.57
C ASN A 64 17.48 22.88 18.21
N VAL A 65 17.97 21.66 18.40
CA VAL A 65 17.16 20.59 18.99
C VAL A 65 17.13 20.70 20.52
N ALA A 66 15.94 20.58 21.11
CA ALA A 66 15.74 20.61 22.56
C ALA A 66 16.49 19.50 23.34
N SER A 67 16.70 18.33 22.73
CA SER A 67 17.47 17.20 23.31
C SER A 67 17.89 16.23 22.20
N TYR A 68 19.10 15.67 22.29
CA TYR A 68 19.56 14.64 21.35
C TYR A 68 18.62 13.41 21.32
N GLU A 69 18.01 13.08 22.45
CA GLU A 69 17.04 11.98 22.54
C GLU A 69 15.74 12.27 21.75
N SER A 70 15.26 13.52 21.78
CA SER A 70 14.09 13.91 20.98
C SER A 70 14.42 14.00 19.50
N TYR A 71 15.66 14.37 19.14
CA TYR A 71 16.16 14.28 17.77
C TYR A 71 16.13 12.85 17.25
N ILE A 72 16.71 11.88 17.99
CA ILE A 72 16.70 10.46 17.59
C ILE A 72 15.26 9.97 17.43
N ARG A 73 14.38 10.24 18.40
CA ARG A 73 12.96 9.83 18.30
C ARG A 73 12.27 10.34 17.04
N ASN A 74 12.54 11.58 16.65
CA ASN A 74 11.97 12.16 15.43
C ASN A 74 12.53 11.49 14.16
N ILE A 75 13.84 11.23 14.11
CA ILE A 75 14.46 10.50 13.00
C ILE A 75 13.91 9.09 12.89
N VAL A 76 13.89 8.33 14.00
CA VAL A 76 13.35 6.97 14.05
C VAL A 76 11.93 6.96 13.52
N LYS A 77 11.09 7.89 13.98
CA LYS A 77 9.69 7.98 13.55
C LYS A 77 9.58 8.22 12.04
N LYS A 78 10.30 9.20 11.50
CA LYS A 78 10.28 9.51 10.07
C LYS A 78 10.83 8.35 9.22
N ALA A 79 12.01 7.85 9.59
CA ALA A 79 12.67 6.76 8.87
C ALA A 79 11.83 5.48 8.89
N SER A 80 11.19 5.15 10.02
CA SER A 80 10.34 3.96 10.12
C SER A 80 9.13 4.07 9.18
N TRP A 81 8.52 5.24 9.05
CA TRP A 81 7.37 5.44 8.16
C TRP A 81 7.73 5.27 6.69
N GLU A 82 8.83 5.88 6.25
CA GLU A 82 9.33 5.71 4.88
C GLU A 82 9.74 4.24 4.63
N ALA A 83 10.45 3.62 5.58
CA ALA A 83 10.86 2.23 5.49
C ALA A 83 9.65 1.28 5.41
N PHE A 84 8.56 1.56 6.16
CA PHE A 84 7.34 0.77 6.04
C PHE A 84 6.77 0.84 4.62
N ILE A 85 6.68 2.04 4.02
CA ILE A 85 6.15 2.21 2.67
C ILE A 85 6.94 1.43 1.62
N ASP A 86 8.25 1.29 1.80
CA ASP A 86 9.10 0.48 0.92
C ASP A 86 8.70 -1.00 0.91
N LEU A 87 8.09 -1.53 1.98
CA LEU A 87 7.61 -2.92 2.04
C LEU A 87 6.46 -3.21 1.05
N LEU A 88 5.79 -2.18 0.51
CA LEU A 88 4.77 -2.33 -0.52
C LEU A 88 5.34 -2.52 -1.92
N ASP A 89 6.63 -2.20 -2.11
CA ASP A 89 7.41 -2.42 -3.34
C ASP A 89 8.65 -3.28 -3.05
N TRP A 90 8.54 -4.21 -2.10
CA TRP A 90 9.65 -5.08 -1.68
C TRP A 90 10.10 -6.04 -2.79
N GLU A 91 11.41 -6.21 -2.97
CA GLU A 91 11.94 -7.14 -3.96
C GLU A 91 11.73 -8.60 -3.53
N GLU A 92 11.39 -9.48 -4.47
CA GLU A 92 11.09 -10.90 -4.16
C GLU A 92 12.28 -11.62 -3.53
N ASN A 93 13.50 -11.26 -3.96
CA ASN A 93 14.74 -11.86 -3.50
C ASN A 93 15.33 -11.18 -2.26
N GLU A 94 14.77 -10.05 -1.81
CA GLU A 94 15.27 -9.34 -0.64
C GLU A 94 14.66 -9.93 0.64
N PRO A 95 15.48 -10.39 1.60
CA PRO A 95 14.98 -10.88 2.88
C PRO A 95 14.21 -9.80 3.63
N TYR A 96 13.07 -10.18 4.20
CA TYR A 96 12.28 -9.26 5.02
C TYR A 96 13.03 -8.89 6.32
N PRO A 97 12.80 -7.68 6.86
CA PRO A 97 13.29 -7.32 8.19
C PRO A 97 12.84 -8.35 9.23
N GLU A 98 13.72 -8.74 10.15
CA GLU A 98 13.43 -9.74 11.18
C GLU A 98 12.23 -9.35 12.05
N THR A 99 12.01 -8.04 12.25
CA THR A 99 10.84 -7.51 12.98
C THR A 99 9.51 -7.78 12.27
N PHE A 100 9.50 -8.15 10.98
CA PHE A 100 8.31 -8.51 10.22
C PHE A 100 8.18 -10.00 9.92
N MET A 101 9.02 -10.86 10.52
CA MET A 101 9.02 -12.31 10.24
C MET A 101 7.63 -12.98 10.37
N ILE A 102 6.81 -12.54 11.32
CA ILE A 102 5.45 -13.09 11.52
C ILE A 102 4.45 -12.52 10.51
N ASP A 103 4.69 -11.29 10.03
CA ASP A 103 3.79 -10.54 9.16
C ASP A 103 4.16 -10.60 7.67
N GLU A 104 5.27 -11.26 7.32
CA GLU A 104 5.78 -11.34 5.94
C GLU A 104 4.69 -11.76 4.94
N THR A 105 3.99 -12.86 5.21
CA THR A 105 2.93 -13.37 4.30
C THR A 105 1.79 -12.37 4.12
N ARG A 106 1.43 -11.64 5.18
CA ARG A 106 0.38 -10.60 5.15
C ARG A 106 0.85 -9.39 4.36
N LEU A 107 2.12 -9.00 4.48
CA LEU A 107 2.71 -7.89 3.73
C LEU A 107 2.85 -8.23 2.24
N ARG A 108 3.26 -9.45 1.89
CA ARG A 108 3.29 -9.91 0.49
C ARG A 108 1.90 -9.90 -0.15
N ASP A 109 0.87 -10.30 0.59
CA ASP A 109 -0.52 -10.21 0.11
C ASP A 109 -0.96 -8.75 -0.11
N LEU A 110 -0.58 -7.83 0.78
CA LEU A 110 -0.85 -6.40 0.59
C LEU A 110 -0.08 -5.80 -0.58
N GLN A 111 1.17 -6.19 -0.80
CA GLN A 111 1.96 -5.81 -1.96
C GLN A 111 1.26 -6.25 -3.26
N MET A 112 0.86 -7.53 -3.36
CA MET A 112 0.13 -8.04 -4.53
C MET A 112 -1.17 -7.27 -4.78
N LYS A 113 -1.97 -7.03 -3.72
CA LYS A 113 -3.19 -6.23 -3.81
C LYS A 113 -2.93 -4.80 -4.28
N THR A 114 -1.85 -4.18 -3.79
CA THR A 114 -1.45 -2.81 -4.15
C THR A 114 -1.00 -2.72 -5.61
N ASN A 115 -0.19 -3.67 -6.07
CA ASN A 115 0.25 -3.77 -7.46
C ASN A 115 -0.94 -3.96 -8.41
N ARG A 116 -1.87 -4.84 -8.07
CA ARG A 116 -3.11 -5.05 -8.83
C ARG A 116 -3.97 -3.79 -8.87
N LEU A 117 -4.15 -3.12 -7.72
CA LEU A 117 -4.92 -1.88 -7.65
C LEU A 117 -4.28 -0.75 -8.48
N THR A 118 -2.94 -0.68 -8.48
CA THR A 118 -2.16 0.24 -9.33
C THR A 118 -2.43 -0.02 -10.80
N ALA A 119 -2.46 -1.28 -11.24
CA ALA A 119 -2.80 -1.65 -12.62
C ALA A 119 -4.24 -1.24 -12.97
N ILE A 120 -5.23 -1.57 -12.12
CA ILE A 120 -6.63 -1.17 -12.32
C ILE A 120 -6.74 0.35 -12.47
N GLY A 121 -6.13 1.11 -11.55
CA GLY A 121 -6.15 2.58 -11.58
C GLY A 121 -5.52 3.14 -12.86
N THR A 122 -4.42 2.54 -13.30
CA THR A 122 -3.74 2.94 -14.54
C THR A 122 -4.62 2.70 -15.77
N ILE A 123 -5.22 1.50 -15.89
CA ILE A 123 -6.09 1.15 -17.01
C ILE A 123 -7.31 2.07 -17.03
N LEU A 124 -7.94 2.33 -15.87
CA LEU A 124 -9.05 3.26 -15.77
C LEU A 124 -8.68 4.66 -16.25
N LEU A 125 -7.54 5.21 -15.80
CA LEU A 125 -7.10 6.53 -16.21
C LEU A 125 -6.83 6.60 -17.71
N VAL A 126 -6.08 5.62 -18.25
CA VAL A 126 -5.80 5.54 -19.70
C VAL A 126 -7.09 5.45 -20.51
N THR A 127 -8.02 4.60 -20.09
CA THR A 127 -9.31 4.43 -20.78
C THR A 127 -10.11 5.73 -20.76
N LEU A 128 -10.28 6.34 -19.59
CA LEU A 128 -11.09 7.55 -19.43
C LEU A 128 -10.48 8.75 -20.17
N SER A 129 -9.16 8.82 -20.29
CA SER A 129 -8.49 9.83 -21.12
C SER A 129 -8.75 9.65 -22.62
N ASN A 130 -9.00 8.43 -23.10
CA ASN A 130 -9.28 8.14 -24.51
C ASN A 130 -10.78 8.08 -24.84
N ALA A 131 -11.65 7.91 -23.84
CA ALA A 131 -13.09 7.75 -24.02
C ALA A 131 -13.85 9.07 -24.29
N GLY A 132 -13.21 10.22 -24.08
CA GLY A 132 -13.80 11.56 -24.22
C GLY A 132 -14.48 12.07 -22.94
N PRO A 133 -14.67 13.40 -22.83
CA PRO A 133 -15.12 14.06 -21.59
C PRO A 133 -16.54 13.65 -21.19
N ASP A 134 -17.42 13.42 -22.17
CA ASP A 134 -18.82 13.08 -21.92
C ASP A 134 -18.93 11.71 -21.24
N LEU A 135 -18.24 10.69 -21.75
CA LEU A 135 -18.25 9.34 -21.16
C LEU A 135 -17.55 9.31 -19.79
N GLN A 136 -16.49 10.10 -19.62
CA GLN A 136 -15.79 10.24 -18.33
C GLN A 136 -16.69 10.78 -17.21
N SER A 137 -17.72 11.57 -17.54
CA SER A 137 -18.66 12.12 -16.57
C SER A 137 -19.64 11.07 -16.02
N ILE A 138 -19.86 9.97 -16.75
CA ILE A 138 -20.88 8.97 -16.43
C ILE A 138 -20.38 8.02 -15.33
N ALA A 139 -21.02 8.09 -14.16
CA ALA A 139 -20.65 7.28 -13.00
C ALA A 139 -20.90 5.78 -13.20
N GLU A 140 -22.01 5.40 -13.83
CA GLU A 140 -22.37 4.00 -14.11
C GLU A 140 -21.34 3.32 -15.00
N PHE A 141 -20.89 4.01 -16.06
CA PHE A 141 -19.83 3.53 -16.94
C PHE A 141 -18.51 3.30 -16.18
N LYS A 142 -18.06 4.28 -15.38
CA LYS A 142 -16.84 4.15 -14.57
C LYS A 142 -16.91 2.96 -13.60
N ALA A 143 -18.07 2.74 -12.99
CA ALA A 143 -18.28 1.61 -12.07
C ALA A 143 -18.21 0.27 -12.82
N SER A 144 -18.94 0.12 -13.92
CA SER A 144 -18.94 -1.10 -14.74
C SER A 144 -17.55 -1.42 -15.29
N LEU A 145 -16.86 -0.41 -15.84
CA LEU A 145 -15.51 -0.55 -16.37
C LEU A 145 -14.54 -1.02 -15.27
N LYS A 146 -14.60 -0.41 -14.07
CA LYS A 146 -13.78 -0.83 -12.93
C LYS A 146 -14.05 -2.29 -12.57
N ASP A 147 -15.31 -2.70 -12.52
CA ASP A 147 -15.69 -4.05 -12.12
C ASP A 147 -15.20 -5.10 -13.14
N HIS A 148 -15.36 -4.85 -14.44
CA HIS A 148 -14.82 -5.71 -15.50
C HIS A 148 -13.30 -5.84 -15.44
N ILE A 149 -12.57 -4.72 -15.33
CA ILE A 149 -11.10 -4.72 -15.19
C ILE A 149 -10.69 -5.48 -13.93
N SER A 150 -11.40 -5.28 -12.81
CA SER A 150 -11.09 -5.93 -11.53
C SER A 150 -11.26 -7.44 -11.60
N ILE A 151 -12.29 -7.93 -12.30
CA ILE A 151 -12.53 -9.36 -12.53
C ILE A 151 -11.38 -9.96 -13.35
N LEU A 152 -10.98 -9.31 -14.44
CA LEU A 152 -9.92 -9.81 -15.30
C LEU A 152 -8.56 -9.86 -14.60
N LEU A 153 -8.29 -8.89 -13.71
CA LEU A 153 -7.02 -8.82 -12.97
C LEU A 153 -7.03 -9.61 -11.65
N GLN A 154 -8.10 -10.34 -11.31
CA GLN A 154 -8.23 -10.95 -9.98
C GLN A 154 -7.10 -11.94 -9.64
N SER A 155 -6.56 -12.65 -10.62
CA SER A 155 -5.52 -13.68 -10.44
C SER A 155 -4.10 -13.17 -10.68
N VAL A 156 -3.93 -11.90 -11.07
CA VAL A 156 -2.62 -11.30 -11.35
C VAL A 156 -1.86 -11.10 -10.04
N LYS A 157 -0.65 -11.67 -9.96
CA LYS A 157 0.25 -11.53 -8.80
C LYS A 157 1.56 -10.84 -9.17
N THR A 158 2.03 -11.06 -10.40
CA THR A 158 3.30 -10.55 -10.91
C THR A 158 3.12 -9.70 -12.17
N ASP A 159 4.16 -8.96 -12.55
CA ASP A 159 4.17 -8.18 -13.80
C ASP A 159 4.14 -9.09 -15.04
N LYS A 160 4.65 -10.32 -14.92
CA LYS A 160 4.52 -11.33 -15.97
C LYS A 160 3.05 -11.72 -16.16
N ASP A 161 2.34 -12.05 -15.09
CA ASP A 161 0.90 -12.37 -15.14
C ASP A 161 0.12 -11.20 -15.75
N LEU A 162 0.49 -9.96 -15.38
CA LEU A 162 -0.13 -8.75 -15.93
C LEU A 162 0.06 -8.70 -17.45
N SER A 163 1.28 -8.92 -17.95
CA SER A 163 1.56 -8.88 -19.40
C SER A 163 0.75 -9.92 -20.20
N GLU A 164 0.48 -11.08 -19.61
CA GLU A 164 -0.31 -12.16 -20.23
C GLU A 164 -1.80 -11.83 -20.28
N VAL A 165 -2.31 -11.09 -19.28
CA VAL A 165 -3.74 -10.75 -19.16
C VAL A 165 -4.12 -9.45 -19.91
N LEU A 166 -3.17 -8.52 -20.10
CA LEU A 166 -3.42 -7.22 -20.74
C LEU A 166 -4.07 -7.27 -22.13
N PRO A 167 -3.76 -8.23 -23.03
CA PRO A 167 -4.48 -8.35 -24.31
C PRO A 167 -5.99 -8.54 -24.13
N ASN A 168 -6.40 -9.42 -23.21
CA ASN A 168 -7.82 -9.65 -22.91
C ASN A 168 -8.47 -8.43 -22.27
N VAL A 169 -7.73 -7.73 -21.40
CA VAL A 169 -8.18 -6.47 -20.80
C VAL A 169 -8.38 -5.40 -21.87
N ALA A 170 -7.47 -5.28 -22.84
CA ALA A 170 -7.59 -4.32 -23.92
C ALA A 170 -8.86 -4.57 -24.74
N GLU A 171 -9.16 -5.82 -25.12
CA GLU A 171 -10.42 -6.16 -25.81
C GLU A 171 -11.64 -5.78 -24.98
N GLN A 172 -11.66 -6.18 -23.70
CA GLN A 172 -12.81 -5.91 -22.83
C GLN A 172 -13.05 -4.41 -22.66
N VAL A 173 -11.98 -3.64 -22.42
CA VAL A 173 -12.07 -2.18 -22.24
C VAL A 173 -12.57 -1.50 -23.51
N ILE A 174 -12.09 -1.89 -24.68
CA ILE A 174 -12.55 -1.35 -25.97
C ILE A 174 -14.04 -1.64 -26.17
N ASN A 175 -14.47 -2.87 -25.87
CA ASN A 175 -15.88 -3.24 -25.95
C ASN A 175 -16.74 -2.43 -24.96
N ASP A 176 -16.29 -2.29 -23.71
CA ASP A 176 -16.99 -1.49 -22.70
C ASP A 176 -17.17 -0.03 -23.14
N VAL A 177 -16.14 0.57 -23.76
CA VAL A 177 -16.21 1.93 -24.30
C VAL A 177 -17.22 2.02 -25.45
N LYS A 178 -17.14 1.11 -26.43
CA LYS A 178 -18.06 1.10 -27.59
C LYS A 178 -19.51 0.85 -27.17
N ASP A 179 -19.75 -0.08 -26.25
CA ASP A 179 -21.08 -0.40 -25.75
C ASP A 179 -21.67 0.78 -24.97
N ALA A 180 -20.85 1.47 -24.18
CA ALA A 180 -21.27 2.70 -23.53
C ALA A 180 -21.56 3.82 -24.55
N GLN A 181 -20.74 3.99 -25.58
CA GLN A 181 -20.99 4.96 -26.65
C GLN A 181 -22.33 4.68 -27.35
N ARG A 182 -22.63 3.42 -27.69
CA ARG A 182 -23.94 3.01 -28.24
C ARG A 182 -25.08 3.29 -27.28
N LYS A 183 -24.94 2.89 -26.01
CA LYS A 183 -25.97 3.06 -24.97
C LYS A 183 -26.35 4.54 -24.80
N TYR A 184 -25.37 5.45 -24.83
CA TYR A 184 -25.58 6.88 -24.65
C TYR A 184 -25.65 7.68 -25.97
N GLN A 185 -25.79 6.99 -27.12
CA GLN A 185 -25.93 7.60 -28.46
C GLN A 185 -24.78 8.58 -28.80
N MET A 186 -23.57 8.25 -28.35
CA MET A 186 -22.34 9.00 -28.63
C MET A 186 -21.68 8.48 -29.91
N ILE A 187 -20.76 9.29 -30.47
CA ILE A 187 -19.97 8.89 -31.63
C ILE A 187 -19.06 7.72 -31.23
N GLU A 188 -19.17 6.60 -31.95
CA GLU A 188 -18.30 5.45 -31.73
C GLU A 188 -16.83 5.78 -32.04
N MET A 189 -15.94 5.20 -31.26
CA MET A 189 -14.50 5.28 -31.46
C MET A 189 -14.12 4.72 -32.85
N ASN A 190 -13.26 5.45 -33.57
CA ASN A 190 -12.72 4.98 -34.86
C ASN A 190 -11.56 3.99 -34.68
N ASP A 191 -11.19 3.30 -35.76
CA ASP A 191 -10.13 2.27 -35.74
C ASP A 191 -8.77 2.79 -35.27
N ILE A 192 -8.48 4.08 -35.51
CA ILE A 192 -7.22 4.72 -35.09
C ILE A 192 -7.18 4.86 -33.56
N ASN A 193 -8.24 5.40 -32.97
CA ASN A 193 -8.36 5.59 -31.53
C ASN A 193 -8.45 4.24 -30.81
N GLU A 194 -9.10 3.25 -31.42
CA GLU A 194 -9.14 1.88 -30.90
C GLU A 194 -7.74 1.27 -30.84
N THR A 195 -6.99 1.37 -31.95
CA THR A 195 -5.62 0.85 -32.03
C THR A 195 -4.71 1.56 -31.02
N LEU A 196 -4.87 2.88 -30.86
CA LEU A 196 -4.12 3.68 -29.90
C LEU A 196 -4.41 3.24 -28.46
N LEU A 197 -5.69 3.12 -28.08
CA LEU A 197 -6.08 2.68 -26.74
C LEU A 197 -5.56 1.26 -26.45
N ARG A 198 -5.69 0.34 -27.42
CA ARG A 198 -5.15 -1.02 -27.31
C ARG A 198 -3.64 -1.00 -27.01
N GLN A 199 -2.87 -0.26 -27.80
CA GLN A 199 -1.42 -0.16 -27.62
C GLN A 199 -1.04 0.46 -26.27
N GLN A 200 -1.75 1.51 -25.83
CA GLN A 200 -1.51 2.12 -24.52
C GLN A 200 -1.78 1.14 -23.38
N ILE A 201 -2.83 0.33 -23.46
CA ILE A 201 -3.13 -0.68 -22.44
C ILE A 201 -2.03 -1.75 -22.39
N LEU A 202 -1.57 -2.25 -23.54
CA LEU A 202 -0.50 -3.27 -23.59
C LEU A 202 0.82 -2.77 -22.98
N GLN A 203 1.13 -1.48 -23.13
CA GLN A 203 2.34 -0.86 -22.56
C GLN A 203 2.33 -0.73 -21.04
N ILE A 204 1.20 -0.95 -20.36
CA ILE A 204 1.07 -0.82 -18.89
C ILE A 204 1.94 -1.86 -18.14
N SER A 205 2.24 -3.00 -18.78
CA SER A 205 3.13 -4.02 -18.20
C SER A 205 4.58 -3.54 -18.06
N SER A 206 4.98 -2.49 -18.78
CA SER A 206 6.34 -1.95 -18.71
C SER A 206 6.63 -1.32 -17.34
N SER A 207 7.83 -1.57 -16.80
CA SER A 207 8.34 -0.93 -15.59
C SER A 207 8.46 0.58 -15.72
N ASP A 208 8.75 1.07 -16.93
CA ASP A 208 8.98 2.50 -17.22
C ASP A 208 7.68 3.23 -17.61
N HIS A 209 6.53 2.60 -17.43
CA HIS A 209 5.24 3.19 -17.77
C HIS A 209 4.90 4.38 -16.86
N LYS A 210 5.01 5.60 -17.40
CA LYS A 210 4.90 6.86 -16.64
C LYS A 210 3.60 7.01 -15.85
N ILE A 211 2.45 6.64 -16.43
CA ILE A 211 1.15 6.75 -15.74
C ILE A 211 1.07 5.73 -14.60
N ARG A 212 1.64 4.52 -14.80
CA ARG A 212 1.67 3.47 -13.78
C ARG A 212 2.55 3.90 -12.62
N GLY A 213 3.72 4.46 -12.90
CA GLY A 213 4.62 5.05 -11.90
C GLY A 213 3.95 6.18 -11.11
N LEU A 214 3.23 7.08 -11.79
CA LEU A 214 2.49 8.17 -11.14
C LEU A 214 1.37 7.64 -10.22
N VAL A 215 0.60 6.64 -10.66
CA VAL A 215 -0.46 6.01 -9.85
C VAL A 215 0.15 5.33 -8.62
N ARG A 216 1.24 4.57 -8.80
CA ARG A 216 1.97 3.91 -7.71
C ARG A 216 2.43 4.93 -6.67
N GLN A 217 3.05 6.02 -7.12
CA GLN A 217 3.53 7.09 -6.25
C GLN A 217 2.39 7.72 -5.44
N ARG A 218 1.27 8.07 -6.08
CA ARG A 218 0.09 8.63 -5.39
C ARG A 218 -0.51 7.68 -4.36
N MET A 219 -0.50 6.38 -4.62
CA MET A 219 -0.96 5.38 -3.64
C MET A 219 -0.02 5.31 -2.44
N LYS A 220 1.31 5.33 -2.67
CA LYS A 220 2.31 5.38 -1.60
C LYS A 220 2.16 6.62 -0.73
N GLU A 221 2.02 7.79 -1.34
CA GLU A 221 1.77 9.06 -0.62
C GLU A 221 0.50 8.97 0.24
N PHE A 222 -0.60 8.45 -0.32
CA PHE A 222 -1.83 8.26 0.43
C PHE A 222 -1.68 7.30 1.62
N PHE A 223 -0.92 6.21 1.46
CA PHE A 223 -0.65 5.28 2.56
C PHE A 223 0.27 5.89 3.61
N LEU A 224 1.26 6.69 3.19
CA LEU A 224 2.13 7.42 4.09
C LEU A 224 1.30 8.38 4.94
N ASP A 225 0.46 9.23 4.34
CA ASP A 225 -0.42 10.16 5.05
C ASP A 225 -1.29 9.46 6.12
N ILE A 226 -1.78 8.25 5.82
CA ILE A 226 -2.56 7.42 6.76
C ILE A 226 -1.70 6.95 7.94
N ILE A 227 -0.47 6.53 7.69
CA ILE A 227 0.47 6.12 8.74
C ILE A 227 0.86 7.32 9.60
N GLU A 228 1.20 8.45 8.97
CA GLU A 228 1.63 9.66 9.68
C GLU A 228 0.54 10.22 10.59
N SER A 229 -0.70 10.24 10.09
CA SER A 229 -1.85 10.69 10.86
C SER A 229 -2.28 9.71 11.94
N SER A 230 -1.82 8.44 11.89
CA SER A 230 -2.21 7.37 12.81
C SER A 230 -3.73 7.20 12.97
N THR A 231 -4.50 7.66 11.98
CA THR A 231 -5.96 7.53 11.96
C THR A 231 -6.40 6.99 10.60
N ALA A 232 -7.34 6.04 10.64
CA ALA A 232 -8.06 5.58 9.45
C ALA A 232 -9.24 6.52 9.09
N ALA A 233 -9.24 7.76 9.62
CA ALA A 233 -10.24 8.77 9.29
C ALA A 233 -10.24 9.01 7.77
N PRO A 234 -11.36 9.44 7.16
CA PRO A 234 -11.45 9.59 5.72
C PRO A 234 -10.48 10.67 5.22
N GLN A 235 -9.29 10.21 4.83
CA GLN A 235 -8.30 10.97 4.09
C GLN A 235 -8.82 11.20 2.68
N LYS A 236 -8.55 12.39 2.12
CA LYS A 236 -8.98 12.71 0.76
C LYS A 236 -8.21 11.83 -0.22
N VAL A 237 -8.93 10.92 -0.89
CA VAL A 237 -8.34 10.04 -1.90
C VAL A 237 -7.69 10.87 -3.03
N PRO A 238 -6.51 10.48 -3.53
CA PRO A 238 -5.85 11.18 -4.62
C PRO A 238 -6.76 11.37 -5.84
N THR A 239 -6.66 12.52 -6.48
CA THR A 239 -7.44 12.82 -7.68
C THR A 239 -7.12 11.82 -8.79
N GLY A 240 -8.17 11.32 -9.45
CA GLY A 240 -8.07 10.25 -10.45
C GLY A 240 -8.16 8.83 -9.88
N LEU A 241 -8.07 8.64 -8.56
CA LEU A 241 -8.23 7.33 -7.90
C LEU A 241 -9.53 7.20 -7.10
N THR A 242 -10.44 8.18 -7.20
CA THR A 242 -11.72 8.20 -6.45
C THR A 242 -12.58 6.96 -6.72
N ALA A 243 -12.55 6.40 -7.93
CA ALA A 243 -13.27 5.17 -8.27
C ALA A 243 -12.78 3.95 -7.47
N LEU A 244 -11.57 4.01 -6.93
CA LEU A 244 -10.90 2.96 -6.16
C LEU A 244 -10.86 3.25 -4.66
N GLN A 245 -11.62 4.25 -4.19
CA GLN A 245 -11.58 4.70 -2.80
C GLN A 245 -11.80 3.55 -1.80
N ARG A 246 -12.78 2.68 -2.06
CA ARG A 246 -13.13 1.59 -1.14
C ARG A 246 -11.98 0.61 -0.99
N GLU A 247 -11.41 0.20 -2.12
CA GLU A 247 -10.32 -0.77 -2.21
C GLU A 247 -9.03 -0.19 -1.62
N LEU A 248 -8.72 1.07 -1.93
CA LEU A 248 -7.55 1.78 -1.43
C LEU A 248 -7.59 1.94 0.09
N THR A 249 -8.72 2.41 0.65
CA THR A 249 -8.89 2.54 2.10
C THR A 249 -8.84 1.19 2.81
N ALA A 250 -9.35 0.11 2.19
CA ALA A 250 -9.29 -1.23 2.76
C ALA A 250 -7.85 -1.76 2.85
N ILE A 251 -7.02 -1.51 1.84
CA ILE A 251 -5.59 -1.86 1.86
C ILE A 251 -4.86 -1.00 2.90
N ALA A 252 -5.07 0.32 2.87
CA ALA A 252 -4.44 1.24 3.80
C ALA A 252 -4.72 0.89 5.27
N GLY A 253 -5.97 0.55 5.59
CA GLY A 253 -6.35 0.15 6.95
C GLY A 253 -5.74 -1.19 7.38
N GLN A 254 -5.55 -2.13 6.46
CA GLN A 254 -4.84 -3.39 6.75
C GLN A 254 -3.35 -3.13 6.99
N PHE A 255 -2.74 -2.32 6.13
CA PHE A 255 -1.34 -1.94 6.21
C PHE A 255 -1.03 -1.18 7.50
N LEU A 256 -1.84 -0.15 7.82
CA LEU A 256 -1.73 0.62 9.07
C LEU A 256 -1.74 -0.28 10.30
N ARG A 257 -2.66 -1.25 10.38
CA ARG A 257 -2.72 -2.18 11.52
C ARG A 257 -1.44 -2.99 11.69
N ILE A 258 -0.83 -3.46 10.60
CA ILE A 258 0.41 -4.24 10.64
C ILE A 258 1.55 -3.35 11.14
N VAL A 259 1.76 -2.21 10.49
CA VAL A 259 2.92 -1.36 10.79
C VAL A 259 2.79 -0.66 12.14
N SER A 260 1.58 -0.31 12.59
CA SER A 260 1.35 0.25 13.93
C SER A 260 1.60 -0.78 15.04
N HIS A 261 1.19 -2.03 14.83
CA HIS A 261 1.47 -3.13 15.77
C HIS A 261 2.97 -3.39 15.83
N ASN A 262 3.61 -3.59 14.69
CA ASN A 262 5.06 -3.76 14.59
C ASN A 262 5.81 -2.59 15.26
N ASN A 263 5.47 -1.35 14.96
CA ASN A 263 6.11 -0.19 15.60
C ASN A 263 5.91 -0.19 17.12
N THR A 264 4.76 -0.62 17.62
CA THR A 264 4.50 -0.72 19.06
C THR A 264 5.37 -1.80 19.71
N VAL A 265 5.56 -2.94 19.05
CA VAL A 265 6.39 -4.04 19.57
C VAL A 265 7.87 -3.70 19.51
N PHE A 266 8.36 -3.21 18.36
CA PHE A 266 9.78 -3.17 18.01
C PHE A 266 10.42 -1.77 18.03
N CYS A 267 9.69 -0.70 18.39
CA CYS A 267 10.26 0.67 18.38
C CYS A 267 11.54 0.84 19.19
N ILE A 268 11.73 0.06 20.26
CA ILE A 268 12.96 0.07 21.07
C ILE A 268 14.17 -0.35 20.24
N TYR A 269 14.03 -1.37 19.40
CA TYR A 269 15.11 -1.86 18.54
C TYR A 269 15.39 -0.86 17.42
N TYR A 270 14.35 -0.23 16.85
CA TYR A 270 14.53 0.84 15.88
C TYR A 270 15.28 2.03 16.48
N TYR A 271 14.93 2.42 17.71
CA TYR A 271 15.65 3.47 18.41
C TYR A 271 17.13 3.12 18.61
N ASP A 272 17.44 1.91 19.08
CA ASP A 272 18.81 1.48 19.33
C ASP A 272 19.64 1.42 18.04
N ILE A 273 19.07 0.92 16.95
CA ILE A 273 19.71 0.87 15.62
C ILE A 273 20.08 2.29 15.16
N VAL A 274 19.12 3.21 15.21
CA VAL A 274 19.33 4.59 14.74
C VAL A 274 20.29 5.34 15.67
N SER A 275 20.14 5.20 16.97
CA SER A 275 21.04 5.82 17.95
C SER A 275 22.48 5.34 17.82
N ALA A 276 22.70 4.09 17.39
CA ALA A 276 24.03 3.56 17.14
C ALA A 276 24.65 4.06 15.83
N ALA A 277 23.82 4.35 14.81
CA ALA A 277 24.26 4.80 13.50
C ALA A 277 24.51 6.31 13.40
N LEU A 278 23.83 7.12 14.22
CA LEU A 278 23.96 8.58 14.19
C LEU A 278 25.25 9.07 14.86
N PRO A 279 25.83 10.18 14.37
CA PRO A 279 26.98 10.81 15.02
C PRO A 279 26.60 11.28 16.43
N LYS A 280 27.46 10.99 17.40
CA LYS A 280 27.27 11.43 18.78
C LYS A 280 27.54 12.94 18.89
N PRO A 281 26.78 13.67 19.72
CA PRO A 281 27.09 15.06 20.02
C PRO A 281 28.49 15.15 20.63
N ALA A 282 29.23 16.20 20.27
CA ALA A 282 30.56 16.49 20.80
C ALA A 282 30.52 16.87 22.29
#